data_AF-A0A6J1MAB0-F1
#
_entry.id   AF-A0A6J1MAB0-F1
#
_cell.length_a   1.000
_cell.length_b   1.000
_cell.length_c   1.000
_cell.angle_alpha   90.00
_cell.angle_beta   90.00
_cell.angle_gamma   90.00
#
_symmetry.space_group_name_H-M   'P 1'
#
loop_
_entity.id
_entity.type
_entity.pdbx_description
1 polymer ?
#
loop_
_entity_poly.entity_id
_entity_poly.type
_entity_poly.pdbx_seq_one_letter_code
_entity_poly.pdbx_strand_id
1 'polypeptide(L)'
;MRITQYLTSKLKNFSNLPKEYIERSKKQVYWKTPTERGYLPSTVERKRYRYTTNRSWTGQFRQQNMPGTMRRKVFVEPVEDWSFFRGDRIEVLVGKDKGKQGIVTQVIPERNWVIVEGINWHYRRVGAENEFPGIIIKSEAPLHVTKDIRLVDPSDLQGTEFEWRFTEEGEKVRVSTRSGRIIPIPETNNQTHDYKTPNAYIEREKDTPAAVVGEITFQPKLSTFEMDIMEEMGIKEERTPAKSYWY
;
A
#
# COMPACT_ATOMS: atom_id res chain seq x y z
N MET A 1 -9.08 -1.38 21.17
CA MET A 1 -9.04 -0.23 20.24
C MET A 1 -7.78 -0.29 19.38
N ARG A 2 -7.89 -0.54 18.06
CA ARG A 2 -6.75 -0.57 17.13
C ARG A 2 -6.78 0.68 16.24
N ILE A 3 -6.20 1.78 16.75
CA ILE A 3 -6.04 3.05 16.03
C ILE A 3 -5.14 2.90 14.79
N THR A 4 -4.35 1.83 14.70
CA THR A 4 -3.43 1.59 13.57
C THR A 4 -4.07 1.00 12.32
N GLN A 5 -5.34 0.58 12.36
CA GLN A 5 -6.00 -0.03 11.18
C GLN A 5 -6.69 1.00 10.28
N TYR A 6 -7.16 2.12 10.84
CA TYR A 6 -7.84 3.18 10.07
C TYR A 6 -6.91 4.05 9.23
N LEU A 7 -5.64 4.20 9.63
CA LEU A 7 -4.66 5.05 8.91
C LEU A 7 -4.23 4.48 7.55
N THR A 8 -4.56 3.22 7.25
CA THR A 8 -4.09 2.52 6.03
C THR A 8 -5.16 2.30 4.97
N SER A 9 -6.45 2.54 5.27
CA SER A 9 -7.54 2.20 4.33
C SER A 9 -7.67 3.16 3.15
N LYS A 10 -7.11 4.37 3.23
CA LYS A 10 -7.25 5.41 2.18
C LYS A 10 -6.12 5.43 1.15
N LEU A 11 -5.03 4.67 1.35
CA LEU A 11 -3.84 4.73 0.50
C LEU A 11 -3.79 3.57 -0.50
N LYS A 12 -3.92 3.88 -1.80
CA LYS A 12 -3.79 2.92 -2.92
C LYS A 12 -2.34 2.53 -3.24
N ASN A 13 -1.41 2.63 -2.28
CA ASN A 13 0.03 2.43 -2.50
C ASN A 13 0.37 1.10 -3.19
N PHE A 14 -0.45 0.08 -2.93
CA PHE A 14 -0.33 -1.27 -3.51
C PHE A 14 -1.68 -1.83 -3.95
N SER A 15 -2.64 -1.00 -4.37
CA SER A 15 -3.99 -1.48 -4.72
C SER A 15 -4.01 -2.59 -5.77
N ASN A 16 -2.95 -2.66 -6.57
CA ASN A 16 -2.79 -3.62 -7.66
C ASN A 16 -2.09 -4.92 -7.24
N LEU A 17 -1.56 -4.98 -6.00
CA LEU A 17 -1.13 -6.23 -5.39
C LEU A 17 -2.21 -6.68 -4.41
N PRO A 18 -2.65 -7.96 -4.47
CA PRO A 18 -3.56 -8.48 -3.46
C PRO A 18 -2.96 -8.24 -2.07
N LYS A 19 -3.73 -7.62 -1.17
CA LYS A 19 -3.31 -7.37 0.20
C LYS A 19 -2.79 -8.65 0.87
N GLU A 20 -3.47 -9.77 0.60
CA GLU A 20 -3.08 -11.10 1.04
C GLU A 20 -1.68 -11.51 0.55
N TYR A 21 -1.31 -11.17 -0.69
CA TYR A 21 0.02 -11.46 -1.21
C TYR A 21 1.09 -10.72 -0.39
N ILE A 22 0.88 -9.43 -0.12
CA ILE A 22 1.83 -8.62 0.66
C ILE A 22 1.93 -9.17 2.09
N GLU A 23 0.79 -9.46 2.72
CA GLU A 23 0.74 -10.03 4.06
C GLU A 23 1.45 -11.39 4.11
N ARG A 24 1.14 -12.30 3.19
CA ARG A 24 1.78 -13.61 3.07
C ARG A 24 3.29 -13.48 2.83
N SER A 25 3.71 -12.55 1.98
CA SER A 25 5.12 -12.37 1.63
C SER A 25 5.96 -11.85 2.80
N LYS A 26 5.43 -10.96 3.63
CA LYS A 26 6.16 -10.42 4.80
C LYS A 26 5.98 -11.24 6.07
N LYS A 27 4.99 -12.14 6.10
CA LYS A 27 4.62 -12.95 7.27
C LYS A 27 5.81 -13.76 7.76
N GLN A 28 6.12 -13.60 9.05
CA GLN A 28 7.10 -14.40 9.77
C GLN A 28 6.42 -15.10 10.94
N VAL A 29 6.32 -16.41 10.85
CA VAL A 29 5.75 -17.28 11.89
C VAL A 29 6.90 -17.83 12.72
N TYR A 30 6.91 -17.54 14.02
CA TYR A 30 7.89 -18.09 14.95
C TYR A 30 7.49 -19.47 15.45
N TRP A 31 6.18 -19.66 15.65
CA TRP A 31 5.62 -20.91 16.12
C TRP A 31 4.19 -21.06 15.61
N LYS A 32 3.80 -22.29 15.29
CA LYS A 32 2.44 -22.67 14.89
C LYS A 32 2.08 -23.96 15.64
N THR A 33 0.83 -24.06 16.07
CA THR A 33 0.33 -25.31 16.65
C THR A 33 0.43 -26.46 15.64
N PRO A 34 0.74 -27.69 16.09
CA PRO A 34 0.64 -28.88 15.26
C PRO A 34 -0.74 -28.98 14.59
N THR A 35 -0.79 -29.64 13.43
CA THR A 35 -2.05 -29.78 12.65
C THR A 35 -2.84 -31.03 13.10
N GLU A 36 -2.54 -31.54 14.29
CA GLU A 36 -3.13 -32.77 14.82
C GLU A 36 -4.48 -32.51 15.50
N ARG A 37 -5.30 -33.57 15.57
CA ARG A 37 -6.61 -33.50 16.21
C ARG A 37 -6.45 -33.20 17.71
N GLY A 38 -7.16 -32.19 18.21
CA GLY A 38 -7.10 -31.76 19.60
C GLY A 38 -6.30 -30.48 19.85
N TYR A 39 -5.55 -29.98 18.86
CA TYR A 39 -4.95 -28.65 18.92
C TYR A 39 -5.85 -27.61 18.27
N LEU A 40 -6.12 -26.51 18.98
CA LEU A 40 -6.74 -25.33 18.38
C LEU A 40 -5.69 -24.61 17.51
N PRO A 41 -6.03 -24.15 16.30
CA PRO A 41 -5.08 -23.47 15.43
C PRO A 41 -4.62 -22.14 16.08
N SER A 42 -3.34 -22.04 16.40
CA SER A 42 -2.72 -20.82 16.91
C SER A 42 -1.34 -20.59 16.29
N THR A 43 -1.01 -19.33 16.05
CA THR A 43 0.24 -18.90 15.43
C THR A 43 0.84 -17.72 16.19
N VAL A 44 2.10 -17.87 16.61
CA VAL A 44 2.90 -16.78 17.16
C VAL A 44 3.65 -16.14 16.00
N GLU A 45 3.18 -14.97 15.57
CA GLU A 45 3.71 -14.26 14.42
C GLU A 45 4.40 -12.96 14.80
N ARG A 46 5.34 -12.51 13.96
CA ARG A 46 5.96 -11.20 14.09
C ARG A 46 4.94 -10.10 13.79
N LYS A 47 4.64 -9.29 14.80
CA LYS A 47 3.72 -8.13 14.68
C LYS A 47 4.43 -6.82 14.35
N ARG A 48 5.75 -6.73 14.59
CA ARG A 48 6.52 -5.48 14.49
C ARG A 48 7.63 -5.62 13.46
N TYR A 49 7.53 -4.87 12.37
CA TYR A 49 8.55 -4.79 11.34
C TYR A 49 9.21 -3.41 11.37
N ARG A 50 10.52 -3.35 11.05
CA ARG A 50 11.20 -2.08 10.82
C ARG A 50 11.09 -1.77 9.33
N TYR A 51 10.18 -0.86 9.01
CA TYR A 51 10.02 -0.36 7.65
C TYR A 51 11.24 0.47 7.24
N THR A 52 11.64 0.31 5.98
CA THR A 52 12.77 1.00 5.35
C THR A 52 12.32 1.47 3.97
N THR A 53 13.26 1.90 3.12
CA THR A 53 12.97 2.26 1.73
C THR A 53 12.54 1.07 0.88
N ASN A 54 12.89 -0.16 1.29
CA ASN A 54 12.52 -1.38 0.59
C ASN A 54 11.04 -1.71 0.77
N ARG A 55 10.38 -2.16 -0.31
CA ARG A 55 8.99 -2.63 -0.27
C ARG A 55 8.86 -3.88 0.59
N SER A 56 7.74 -4.02 1.28
CA SER A 56 7.57 -5.05 2.33
C SER A 56 7.56 -6.50 1.83
N TRP A 57 7.27 -6.75 0.55
CA TRP A 57 7.30 -8.07 -0.09
C TRP A 57 8.66 -8.44 -0.70
N THR A 58 9.68 -7.57 -0.59
CA THR A 58 11.00 -7.82 -1.18
C THR A 58 11.89 -8.68 -0.30
N GLY A 59 12.82 -9.42 -0.92
CA GLY A 59 13.83 -10.21 -0.21
C GLY A 59 14.73 -9.34 0.68
N GLN A 60 15.08 -8.13 0.23
CA GLN A 60 15.88 -7.16 0.98
C GLN A 60 15.17 -6.71 2.26
N PHE A 61 13.85 -6.47 2.21
CA PHE A 61 13.06 -6.16 3.40
C PHE A 61 13.07 -7.33 4.39
N ARG A 62 12.95 -8.57 3.89
CA ARG A 62 13.02 -9.79 4.70
C ARG A 62 14.39 -9.95 5.36
N GLN A 63 15.48 -9.71 4.63
CA GLN A 63 16.86 -9.73 5.16
C GLN A 63 17.07 -8.68 6.27
N GLN A 64 16.55 -7.47 6.08
CA GLN A 64 16.64 -6.43 7.11
C GLN A 64 15.80 -6.71 8.37
N ASN A 65 14.78 -7.57 8.23
CA ASN A 65 13.87 -7.97 9.29
C ASN A 65 13.99 -9.48 9.59
N MET A 66 15.19 -10.06 9.56
CA MET A 66 15.36 -11.50 9.79
C MET A 66 14.76 -11.95 11.13
N PRO A 67 14.22 -13.19 11.20
CA PRO A 67 13.81 -13.79 12.47
C PRO A 67 14.92 -13.69 13.53
N GLY A 68 14.55 -13.46 14.79
CA GLY A 68 15.51 -13.26 15.88
C GLY A 68 16.06 -11.83 16.00
N THR A 69 15.93 -10.99 14.97
CA THR A 69 16.36 -9.58 15.09
C THR A 69 15.38 -8.77 15.96
N MET A 70 15.85 -8.36 17.14
CA MET A 70 15.15 -7.41 18.01
C MET A 70 15.71 -6.00 17.81
N ARG A 71 14.83 -5.05 17.49
CA ARG A 71 15.17 -3.64 17.29
C ARG A 71 14.26 -2.77 18.13
N ARG A 72 14.76 -1.63 18.61
CA ARG A 72 13.93 -0.61 19.25
C ARG A 72 12.84 -0.14 18.28
N LYS A 73 11.64 0.09 18.82
CA LYS A 73 10.52 0.62 18.04
C LYS A 73 10.86 2.05 17.60
N VAL A 74 10.65 2.35 16.33
CA VAL A 74 10.67 3.72 15.83
C VAL A 74 9.30 4.33 16.14
N PHE A 75 9.28 5.41 16.92
CA PHE A 75 8.07 6.19 17.14
C PHE A 75 7.88 7.11 15.95
N VAL A 76 6.68 7.07 15.37
CA VAL A 76 6.29 7.85 14.20
C VAL A 76 5.09 8.67 14.61
N GLU A 77 5.08 9.94 14.23
CA GLU A 77 3.98 10.85 14.48
C GLU A 77 2.73 10.33 13.75
N PRO A 78 1.58 10.16 14.43
CA PRO A 78 0.38 9.68 13.76
C PRO A 78 -0.12 10.77 12.81
N VAL A 79 -0.25 10.42 11.53
CA VAL A 79 -0.86 11.28 10.50
C VAL A 79 -2.24 10.70 10.22
N GLU A 80 -3.31 11.46 10.51
CA GLU A 80 -4.69 11.00 10.30
C GLU A 80 -5.02 10.83 8.82
N ASP A 81 -4.90 11.93 8.07
CA ASP A 81 -5.16 11.96 6.64
C ASP A 81 -3.85 12.12 5.87
N TRP A 82 -3.47 11.04 5.19
CA TRP A 82 -2.29 11.07 4.33
C TRP A 82 -2.53 11.96 3.11
N SER A 83 -1.57 12.84 2.82
CA SER A 83 -1.79 13.95 1.88
C SER A 83 -0.81 14.02 0.71
N PHE A 84 0.20 13.14 0.65
CA PHE A 84 1.24 13.16 -0.38
C PHE A 84 1.20 11.90 -1.22
N PHE A 85 1.00 12.05 -2.52
CA PHE A 85 0.81 10.94 -3.44
C PHE A 85 1.98 10.82 -4.40
N ARG A 86 2.08 9.65 -5.03
CA ARG A 86 3.08 9.42 -6.07
C ARG A 86 2.83 10.38 -7.22
N GLY A 87 3.86 11.09 -7.65
CA GLY A 87 3.82 12.09 -8.71
C GLY A 87 3.55 13.52 -8.26
N ASP A 88 3.32 13.75 -6.96
CA ASP A 88 3.15 15.12 -6.48
C ASP A 88 4.45 15.90 -6.68
N ARG A 89 4.31 17.18 -7.04
CA ARG A 89 5.43 18.13 -7.02
C ARG A 89 5.56 18.72 -5.62
N ILE A 90 6.75 18.63 -5.08
CA ILE A 90 7.07 19.11 -3.74
C ILE A 90 8.31 19.99 -3.75
N GLU A 91 8.40 20.86 -2.75
CA GLU A 91 9.56 21.69 -2.47
C GLU A 91 10.19 21.27 -1.14
N VAL A 92 11.52 21.21 -1.10
CA VAL A 92 12.28 20.86 0.11
C VAL A 92 12.55 22.11 0.96
N LEU A 93 12.19 22.03 2.23
CA LEU A 93 12.35 23.12 3.21
C LEU A 93 13.69 23.08 3.95
N VAL A 94 14.23 21.88 4.19
CA VAL A 94 15.38 21.67 5.08
C VAL A 94 16.38 20.70 4.43
N GLY A 95 17.66 20.92 4.73
CA GLY A 95 18.75 20.04 4.29
C GLY A 95 19.55 20.61 3.13
N LYS A 96 20.38 19.74 2.53
CA LYS A 96 21.34 20.11 1.47
C LYS A 96 20.67 20.68 0.21
N ASP A 97 19.47 20.19 -0.08
CA ASP A 97 18.72 20.51 -1.31
C ASP A 97 17.55 21.47 -1.04
N LYS A 98 17.65 22.31 0.01
CA LYS A 98 16.63 23.31 0.34
C LYS A 98 16.31 24.23 -0.86
N GLY A 99 15.01 24.46 -1.07
CA GLY A 99 14.47 25.29 -2.17
C GLY A 99 14.39 24.58 -3.51
N LYS A 100 14.93 23.36 -3.63
CA LYS A 100 14.77 22.55 -4.84
C LYS A 100 13.40 21.89 -4.85
N GLN A 101 12.88 21.73 -6.06
CA GLN A 101 11.61 21.06 -6.32
C GLN A 101 11.85 19.74 -7.02
N GLY A 102 11.02 18.75 -6.70
CA GLY A 102 11.11 17.41 -7.28
C GLY A 102 9.75 16.72 -7.27
N ILE A 103 9.71 15.56 -7.93
CA ILE A 103 8.52 14.73 -8.06
C ILE A 103 8.62 13.56 -7.10
N VAL A 104 7.54 13.26 -6.39
CA VAL A 104 7.46 12.13 -5.48
C VAL A 104 7.45 10.80 -6.26
N THR A 105 8.47 9.96 -6.06
CA THR A 105 8.57 8.66 -6.74
C THR A 105 7.97 7.52 -5.93
N GLN A 106 8.18 7.55 -4.60
CA GLN A 106 7.72 6.52 -3.68
C GLN A 106 7.26 7.12 -2.36
N VAL A 107 6.17 6.56 -1.83
CA VAL A 107 5.58 6.93 -0.54
C VAL A 107 5.68 5.76 0.43
N ILE A 108 6.07 6.04 1.68
CA ILE A 108 6.25 5.06 2.78
C ILE A 108 5.54 5.61 4.04
N PRO A 109 4.23 5.34 4.18
CA PRO A 109 3.43 5.91 5.27
C PRO A 109 3.83 5.37 6.64
N GLU A 110 4.37 4.15 6.73
CA GLU A 110 4.74 3.54 8.02
C GLU A 110 5.87 4.30 8.75
N ARG A 111 6.55 5.22 8.06
CA ARG A 111 7.60 6.08 8.61
C ARG A 111 7.40 7.56 8.32
N ASN A 112 6.26 7.95 7.77
CA ASN A 112 6.00 9.30 7.25
C ASN A 112 7.09 9.76 6.26
N TRP A 113 7.49 8.86 5.37
CA TRP A 113 8.61 9.07 4.46
C TRP A 113 8.16 9.13 3.02
N VAL A 114 8.84 9.97 2.26
CA VAL A 114 8.67 10.11 0.82
C VAL A 114 10.05 10.13 0.16
N ILE A 115 10.17 9.49 -1.00
CA ILE A 115 11.35 9.53 -1.85
C ILE A 115 11.03 10.43 -3.04
N VAL A 116 11.95 11.31 -3.37
CA VAL A 116 11.77 12.37 -4.35
C VAL A 116 12.88 12.26 -5.38
N GLU A 117 12.51 12.32 -6.66
CA GLU A 117 13.45 12.14 -7.76
C GLU A 117 14.57 13.18 -7.72
N GLY A 118 15.83 12.71 -7.78
CA GLY A 118 17.00 13.60 -7.91
C GLY A 118 17.31 14.48 -6.69
N ILE A 119 16.61 14.29 -5.57
CA ILE A 119 16.75 15.10 -4.36
C ILE A 119 17.18 14.24 -3.17
N ASN A 120 18.00 14.81 -2.29
CA ASN A 120 18.47 14.18 -1.07
C ASN A 120 19.14 12.82 -1.35
N TRP A 121 20.00 12.77 -2.37
CA TRP A 121 20.66 11.53 -2.79
C TRP A 121 22.06 11.41 -2.18
N HIS A 122 22.52 10.16 -2.08
CA HIS A 122 23.87 9.78 -1.67
C HIS A 122 24.46 8.79 -2.66
N TYR A 123 25.78 8.69 -2.70
CA TYR A 123 26.46 7.67 -3.50
C TYR A 123 26.47 6.34 -2.75
N ARG A 124 26.07 5.26 -3.42
CA ARG A 124 26.23 3.88 -2.92
C ARG A 124 26.82 2.99 -4.01
N ARG A 125 27.59 2.00 -3.58
CA ARG A 125 28.18 0.99 -4.46
C ARG A 125 27.24 -0.21 -4.57
N VAL A 126 27.05 -0.73 -5.78
CA VAL A 126 26.16 -1.86 -6.07
C VAL A 126 26.89 -2.92 -6.89
N GLY A 127 26.58 -4.19 -6.60
CA GLY A 127 27.15 -5.34 -7.32
C GLY A 127 28.63 -5.55 -7.06
N ALA A 128 29.14 -5.17 -5.89
CA ALA A 128 30.54 -5.44 -5.56
C ALA A 128 30.73 -6.95 -5.30
N GLU A 129 31.71 -7.53 -5.97
CA GLU A 129 32.14 -8.92 -5.84
C GLU A 129 33.66 -8.97 -5.62
N ASN A 130 34.22 -10.15 -5.39
CA ASN A 130 35.65 -10.27 -5.09
C ASN A 130 36.55 -9.76 -6.24
N GLU A 131 36.14 -9.96 -7.49
CA GLU A 131 36.90 -9.56 -8.69
C GLU A 131 36.40 -8.24 -9.29
N PHE A 132 35.19 -7.79 -8.92
CA PHE A 132 34.58 -6.59 -9.47
C PHE A 132 34.31 -5.55 -8.37
N PRO A 133 34.93 -4.35 -8.43
CA PRO A 133 34.82 -3.34 -7.39
C PRO A 133 33.40 -2.74 -7.25
N GLY A 134 32.45 -3.09 -8.12
CA GLY A 134 31.08 -2.59 -8.10
C GLY A 134 30.91 -1.23 -8.79
N ILE A 135 29.67 -0.87 -9.09
CA ILE A 135 29.33 0.41 -9.73
C ILE A 135 28.84 1.39 -8.66
N ILE A 136 29.35 2.63 -8.69
CA ILE A 136 28.86 3.72 -7.85
C ILE A 136 27.62 4.32 -8.52
N ILE A 137 26.48 4.26 -7.83
CA ILE A 137 25.23 4.86 -8.28
C ILE A 137 24.76 5.92 -7.29
N LYS A 138 23.98 6.88 -7.79
CA LYS A 138 23.23 7.81 -6.95
C LYS A 138 21.96 7.11 -6.47
N SER A 139 21.68 7.20 -5.17
CA SER A 139 20.48 6.66 -4.57
C SER A 139 19.83 7.74 -3.72
N GLU A 140 18.56 8.01 -4.00
CA GLU A 140 17.74 8.94 -3.23
C GLU A 140 17.55 8.43 -1.80
N ALA A 141 17.58 9.34 -0.83
CA ALA A 141 17.27 9.07 0.56
C ALA A 141 15.87 9.63 0.90
N PRO A 142 15.14 9.00 1.82
CA PRO A 142 13.81 9.44 2.18
C PRO A 142 13.84 10.79 2.91
N LEU A 143 12.82 11.59 2.66
CA LEU A 143 12.51 12.85 3.35
C LEU A 143 11.28 12.67 4.23
N HIS A 144 11.22 13.37 5.35
CA HIS A 144 10.09 13.34 6.26
C HIS A 144 8.98 14.29 5.81
N VAL A 145 7.76 13.76 5.68
CA VAL A 145 6.62 14.46 5.09
C VAL A 145 6.26 15.74 5.84
N THR A 146 6.20 15.70 7.17
CA THR A 146 5.76 16.85 7.97
C THR A 146 6.80 17.97 8.10
N LYS A 147 8.09 17.63 8.05
CA LYS A 147 9.18 18.53 8.50
C LYS A 147 10.02 19.04 7.35
N ASP A 148 10.24 18.20 6.34
CA ASP A 148 11.27 18.46 5.34
C ASP A 148 10.69 19.00 4.02
N ILE A 149 9.38 18.84 3.77
CA ILE A 149 8.78 19.08 2.45
C ILE A 149 7.43 19.81 2.52
N ARG A 150 7.07 20.50 1.42
CA ARG A 150 5.73 21.07 1.17
C ARG A 150 5.25 20.73 -0.24
N LEU A 151 3.93 20.72 -0.43
CA LEU A 151 3.36 20.66 -1.78
C LEU A 151 3.66 21.97 -2.52
N VAL A 152 3.85 21.88 -3.83
CA VAL A 152 3.99 23.05 -4.69
C VAL A 152 2.64 23.41 -5.27
N ASP A 153 2.27 24.68 -5.16
CA ASP A 153 1.07 25.20 -5.79
C ASP A 153 1.28 25.27 -7.31
N PRO A 154 0.36 24.71 -8.13
CA PRO A 154 0.49 24.68 -9.57
C PRO A 154 0.53 26.07 -10.22
N SER A 155 0.16 27.12 -9.49
CA SER A 155 -0.05 28.44 -10.07
C SER A 155 1.17 29.35 -10.02
N ASP A 156 1.83 29.36 -8.86
CA ASP A 156 2.99 30.22 -8.58
C ASP A 156 4.28 29.41 -8.46
N LEU A 157 4.18 28.07 -8.55
CA LEU A 157 5.28 27.13 -8.47
C LEU A 157 6.14 27.32 -7.21
N GLN A 158 5.52 27.68 -6.09
CA GLN A 158 6.19 27.81 -4.82
C GLN A 158 5.56 26.88 -3.79
N GLY A 159 6.33 26.44 -2.80
CA GLY A 159 5.88 25.58 -1.72
C GLY A 159 4.80 26.25 -0.86
N THR A 160 3.66 25.58 -0.70
CA THR A 160 2.52 26.06 0.07
C THR A 160 2.09 25.07 1.14
N GLU A 161 1.45 25.59 2.17
CA GLU A 161 0.59 24.78 3.03
C GLU A 161 -0.72 24.46 2.29
N PHE A 162 -1.39 23.40 2.71
CA PHE A 162 -2.64 22.96 2.13
C PHE A 162 -3.63 22.60 3.22
N GLU A 163 -4.91 22.68 2.86
CA GLU A 163 -6.02 22.23 3.67
C GLU A 163 -6.88 21.28 2.84
N TRP A 164 -7.52 20.31 3.50
CA TRP A 164 -8.53 19.49 2.85
C TRP A 164 -9.87 20.22 2.88
N ARG A 165 -10.49 20.38 1.71
CA ARG A 165 -11.84 20.93 1.55
C ARG A 165 -12.69 20.01 0.69
N PHE A 166 -14.00 20.21 0.73
CA PHE A 166 -14.94 19.52 -0.15
C PHE A 166 -15.38 20.47 -1.26
N THR A 167 -15.46 19.98 -2.49
CA THR A 167 -16.07 20.69 -3.61
C THR A 167 -17.59 20.67 -3.49
N GLU A 168 -18.27 21.46 -4.31
CA GLU A 168 -19.75 21.47 -4.38
C GLU A 168 -20.31 20.10 -4.81
N GLU A 169 -19.54 19.33 -5.57
CA GLU A 169 -19.84 17.96 -5.99
C GLU A 169 -19.62 16.92 -4.87
N GLY A 170 -19.08 17.33 -3.73
CA GLY A 170 -18.78 16.47 -2.57
C GLY A 170 -17.42 15.77 -2.64
N GLU A 171 -16.57 16.10 -3.61
CA GLU A 171 -15.23 15.52 -3.72
C GLU A 171 -14.26 16.16 -2.73
N LYS A 172 -13.48 15.32 -2.03
CA LYS A 172 -12.47 15.79 -1.09
C LYS A 172 -11.19 16.16 -1.84
N VAL A 173 -10.83 17.44 -1.84
CA VAL A 173 -9.67 17.98 -2.58
C VAL A 173 -8.71 18.73 -1.67
N ARG A 174 -7.44 18.78 -2.08
CA ARG A 174 -6.42 19.60 -1.41
C ARG A 174 -6.48 21.02 -1.96
N VAL A 175 -6.51 22.02 -1.09
CA VAL A 175 -6.55 23.44 -1.47
C VAL A 175 -5.35 24.15 -0.88
N SER A 176 -4.62 24.91 -1.71
CA SER A 176 -3.52 25.77 -1.27
C SER A 176 -4.05 26.87 -0.35
N THR A 177 -3.47 27.00 0.84
CA THR A 177 -3.89 28.05 1.79
C THR A 177 -3.53 29.45 1.29
N ARG A 178 -2.48 29.55 0.45
CA ARG A 178 -1.98 30.82 -0.06
C ARG A 178 -2.80 31.35 -1.24
N SER A 179 -3.07 30.52 -2.24
CA SER A 179 -3.78 30.93 -3.46
C SER A 179 -5.26 30.56 -3.47
N GLY A 180 -5.69 29.68 -2.58
CA GLY A 180 -7.03 29.09 -2.59
C GLY A 180 -7.29 28.13 -3.74
N ARG A 181 -6.28 27.78 -4.55
CA ARG A 181 -6.45 26.86 -5.69
C ARG A 181 -6.32 25.40 -5.29
N ILE A 182 -7.00 24.57 -6.06
CA ILE A 182 -7.01 23.13 -5.89
C ILE A 182 -5.68 22.53 -6.36
N ILE A 183 -5.07 21.70 -5.52
CA ILE A 183 -3.89 20.88 -5.86
C ILE A 183 -4.40 19.48 -6.19
N PRO A 184 -4.57 19.14 -7.48
CA PRO A 184 -5.14 17.85 -7.88
C PRO A 184 -4.24 16.69 -7.45
N ILE A 185 -4.83 15.50 -7.28
CA ILE A 185 -4.05 14.27 -7.11
C ILE A 185 -3.55 13.87 -8.51
N PRO A 186 -2.24 13.65 -8.69
CA PRO A 186 -1.67 13.32 -10.00
C PRO A 186 -2.12 11.94 -10.49
N GLU A 187 -2.30 11.79 -11.81
CA GLU A 187 -2.71 10.53 -12.44
C GLU A 187 -1.73 9.38 -12.20
N THR A 188 -0.45 9.70 -11.99
CA THR A 188 0.60 8.73 -11.66
C THR A 188 0.34 8.00 -10.34
N ASN A 189 -0.47 8.55 -9.45
CA ASN A 189 -0.93 7.85 -8.25
C ASN A 189 -1.85 6.66 -8.57
N ASN A 190 -2.57 6.72 -9.69
CA ASN A 190 -3.44 5.63 -10.15
C ASN A 190 -2.67 4.56 -10.94
N GLN A 191 -1.37 4.75 -11.17
CA GLN A 191 -0.55 3.77 -11.88
C GLN A 191 -0.32 2.51 -11.05
N THR A 192 -0.24 1.39 -11.77
CA THR A 192 0.12 0.10 -11.22
C THR A 192 1.60 0.02 -10.84
N HIS A 193 1.97 -0.96 -10.02
CA HIS A 193 3.37 -1.31 -9.78
C HIS A 193 4.13 -1.50 -11.10
N ASP A 194 3.45 -2.00 -12.12
CA ASP A 194 3.97 -2.23 -13.47
C ASP A 194 3.83 -0.97 -14.37
N TYR A 195 3.62 0.20 -13.78
CA TYR A 195 3.51 1.51 -14.46
C TYR A 195 2.37 1.61 -15.49
N LYS A 196 1.37 0.72 -15.41
CA LYS A 196 0.18 0.74 -16.26
C LYS A 196 -0.94 1.56 -15.62
N THR A 197 -1.58 2.42 -16.41
CA THR A 197 -2.82 3.10 -16.04
C THR A 197 -4.03 2.25 -16.48
N PRO A 198 -5.20 2.40 -15.83
CA PRO A 198 -6.42 1.73 -16.27
C PRO A 198 -6.76 1.99 -17.74
N ASN A 199 -6.58 3.23 -18.21
CA ASN A 199 -6.85 3.63 -19.59
C ASN A 199 -5.90 2.99 -20.62
N ALA A 200 -4.69 2.60 -20.18
CA ALA A 200 -3.71 1.94 -21.04
C ALA A 200 -3.81 0.41 -20.98
N TYR A 201 -4.80 -0.13 -20.29
CA TYR A 201 -5.01 -1.58 -20.19
C TYR A 201 -5.47 -2.14 -21.54
N ILE A 202 -4.90 -3.28 -21.92
CA ILE A 202 -5.32 -4.05 -23.09
C ILE A 202 -5.78 -5.41 -22.58
N GLU A 203 -7.02 -5.76 -22.91
CA GLU A 203 -7.63 -7.04 -22.53
C GLU A 203 -6.86 -8.22 -23.13
N ARG A 204 -6.69 -9.28 -22.32
CA ARG A 204 -6.07 -10.53 -22.72
C ARG A 204 -7.12 -11.61 -22.90
N GLU A 205 -6.75 -12.69 -23.59
CA GLU A 205 -7.62 -13.84 -23.83
C GLU A 205 -8.20 -14.48 -22.54
N LYS A 206 -7.45 -14.44 -21.43
CA LYS A 206 -7.88 -15.00 -20.14
C LYS A 206 -8.59 -13.99 -19.23
N ASP A 207 -8.77 -12.76 -19.69
CA ASP A 207 -9.44 -11.73 -18.92
C ASP A 207 -10.94 -11.76 -19.21
N THR A 208 -11.74 -11.57 -18.18
CA THR A 208 -13.20 -11.43 -18.32
C THR A 208 -13.53 -10.03 -18.86
N PRO A 209 -14.27 -9.91 -19.97
CA PRO A 209 -14.62 -8.61 -20.53
C PRO A 209 -15.55 -7.84 -19.60
N ALA A 210 -15.47 -6.50 -19.63
CA ALA A 210 -16.24 -5.63 -18.74
C ALA A 210 -17.76 -5.83 -18.84
N ALA A 211 -18.26 -6.16 -20.04
CA ALA A 211 -19.68 -6.43 -20.27
C ALA A 211 -20.18 -7.59 -19.41
N VAL A 212 -19.47 -8.73 -19.41
CA VAL A 212 -19.85 -9.94 -18.66
C VAL A 212 -19.73 -9.71 -17.15
N VAL A 213 -18.74 -8.93 -16.70
CA VAL A 213 -18.58 -8.60 -15.27
C VAL A 213 -19.67 -7.66 -14.76
N GLY A 214 -20.17 -6.77 -15.63
CA GLY A 214 -21.24 -5.82 -15.30
C GLY A 214 -22.64 -6.44 -15.25
N GLU A 215 -22.82 -7.66 -15.75
CA GLU A 215 -24.08 -8.37 -15.71
C GLU A 215 -24.46 -8.75 -14.28
N ILE A 216 -25.61 -8.27 -13.80
CA ILE A 216 -26.13 -8.61 -12.48
C ILE A 216 -26.79 -9.99 -12.57
N THR A 217 -26.05 -11.03 -12.18
CA THR A 217 -26.52 -12.42 -12.16
C THR A 217 -27.12 -12.83 -10.82
N PHE A 218 -26.80 -12.10 -9.75
CA PHE A 218 -27.26 -12.44 -8.40
C PHE A 218 -28.77 -12.21 -8.23
N GLN A 219 -29.48 -13.26 -7.81
CA GLN A 219 -30.90 -13.19 -7.44
C GLN A 219 -31.04 -13.48 -5.95
N PRO A 220 -31.70 -12.59 -5.18
CA PRO A 220 -31.92 -12.82 -3.76
C PRO A 220 -32.95 -13.93 -3.55
N LYS A 221 -32.50 -15.09 -3.05
CA LYS A 221 -33.34 -16.24 -2.70
C LYS A 221 -33.24 -16.53 -1.19
N LEU A 222 -34.26 -17.19 -0.63
CA LEU A 222 -34.25 -17.69 0.75
C LEU A 222 -33.65 -19.11 0.83
N SER A 223 -32.56 -19.34 0.10
CA SER A 223 -31.81 -20.60 0.07
C SER A 223 -30.32 -20.31 0.31
N THR A 224 -29.58 -21.31 0.80
CA THR A 224 -28.11 -21.19 0.84
C THR A 224 -27.52 -21.45 -0.55
N PHE A 225 -26.26 -21.03 -0.76
CA PHE A 225 -25.55 -21.27 -2.01
C PHE A 225 -25.51 -22.76 -2.39
N GLU A 226 -25.29 -23.62 -1.41
CA GLU A 226 -25.26 -25.07 -1.61
C GLU A 226 -26.64 -25.62 -2.00
N MET A 227 -27.70 -25.14 -1.35
CA MET A 227 -29.07 -25.56 -1.68
C MET A 227 -29.47 -25.12 -3.10
N ASP A 228 -29.14 -23.89 -3.49
CA ASP A 228 -29.45 -23.36 -4.82
C ASP A 228 -28.73 -24.17 -5.91
N ILE A 229 -27.45 -24.49 -5.69
CA ILE A 229 -26.67 -25.35 -6.59
C ILE A 229 -27.21 -26.77 -6.65
N MET A 230 -27.62 -27.34 -5.52
CA MET A 230 -28.23 -28.68 -5.51
C MET A 230 -29.53 -28.69 -6.32
N GLU A 231 -30.36 -27.67 -6.18
CA GLU A 231 -31.60 -27.52 -6.96
C GLU A 231 -31.30 -27.36 -8.45
N GLU A 232 -30.36 -26.48 -8.81
CA GLU A 232 -29.96 -26.22 -10.20
C GLU A 232 -29.35 -27.46 -10.87
N MET A 233 -28.49 -28.20 -10.16
CA MET A 233 -27.90 -29.45 -10.66
C MET A 233 -28.86 -30.65 -10.55
N GLY A 234 -30.05 -30.49 -9.97
CA GLY A 234 -31.01 -31.57 -9.76
C GLY A 234 -30.56 -32.65 -8.77
N ILE A 235 -29.63 -32.32 -7.87
CA ILE A 235 -29.10 -33.23 -6.85
C ILE A 235 -30.12 -33.35 -5.72
N LYS A 236 -30.52 -34.59 -5.42
CA LYS A 236 -31.45 -34.91 -4.33
C LYS A 236 -30.70 -35.62 -3.20
N GLU A 237 -30.79 -35.07 -1.99
CA GLU A 237 -30.29 -35.72 -0.77
C GLU A 237 -31.49 -36.19 0.05
N GLU A 238 -31.71 -37.51 0.07
CA GLU A 238 -32.82 -38.13 0.79
C GLU A 238 -32.46 -38.46 2.24
N ARG A 239 -31.17 -38.45 2.60
CA ARG A 239 -30.73 -38.77 3.96
C ARG A 239 -30.99 -37.59 4.88
N THR A 240 -31.47 -37.88 6.08
CA THR A 240 -31.57 -36.88 7.15
C THR A 240 -30.29 -36.86 7.97
N PRO A 241 -29.67 -35.70 8.22
CA PRO A 241 -28.49 -35.62 9.07
C PRO A 241 -28.84 -36.06 10.50
N ALA A 242 -28.03 -36.96 11.06
CA ALA A 242 -28.21 -37.40 12.43
C ALA A 242 -28.03 -36.22 13.41
N LYS A 243 -28.80 -36.22 14.50
CA LYS A 243 -28.69 -35.18 15.54
C LYS A 243 -27.30 -35.21 16.17
N SER A 244 -26.62 -34.07 16.17
CA SER A 244 -25.31 -33.88 16.80
C SER A 244 -25.42 -32.92 17.98
N TYR A 245 -24.74 -33.21 19.09
CA TYR A 245 -24.61 -32.30 20.21
C TYR A 245 -23.42 -31.37 20.00
N TRP A 246 -23.59 -30.08 20.32
CA TRP A 246 -22.53 -29.07 20.32
C TRP A 246 -22.36 -28.59 21.76
N TYR A 247 -21.16 -28.74 22.32
CA TYR A 247 -20.81 -28.37 23.70
C TYR A 247 -19.50 -27.60 23.74
#